data_AF-A0A543L339-F1
#
_entry.id   AF-A0A543L339-F1
#
_cell.length_a   1.000
_cell.length_b   1.000
_cell.length_c   1.000
_cell.angle_alpha   90.00
_cell.angle_beta   90.00
_cell.angle_gamma   90.00
#
_symmetry.space_group_name_H-M   'P 1'
#
loop_
_entity.id
_entity.type
_entity.pdbx_description
1 polymer ?
#
loop_
_entity_poly.entity_id
_entity_poly.type
_entity_poly.pdbx_seq_one_letter_code
_entity_poly.pdbx_strand_id
1 'polypeptide(L)'
;MSPTHCLRGLLFVAALTPLAALAQDPPKEPASPAPAACEARAGAPQWLPCGPDRVLTEAEIKSMLIKDDAVTKMLVTSGKSGKRFFVHFRPGGKLESGPEGGANFGKSWKFKGNQVCRDYYRIAQVDCGTFELQGTTLYLSDDDGSRSPVNTLEFAKP
;
A
#
# COMPACT_ATOMS: atom_id res chain seq x y z
N MET A 1 -7.23 63.61 14.37
CA MET A 1 -7.72 63.62 15.77
C MET A 1 -7.15 62.40 16.47
N SER A 2 -6.17 62.58 17.37
CA SER A 2 -5.91 61.65 18.49
C SER A 2 -6.89 62.01 19.63
N PRO A 3 -7.22 61.10 20.57
CA PRO A 3 -6.32 60.56 21.62
C PRO A 3 -6.48 59.02 21.78
N THR A 4 -5.53 58.19 22.24
CA THR A 4 -4.71 58.12 23.47
C THR A 4 -5.49 57.93 24.79
N HIS A 5 -5.06 56.91 25.57
CA HIS A 5 -5.34 56.63 27.00
C HIS A 5 -6.72 56.03 27.34
N CYS A 6 -6.93 55.14 28.32
CA CYS A 6 -6.11 54.48 29.34
C CYS A 6 -6.96 53.39 30.02
N LEU A 7 -6.36 52.23 30.32
CA LEU A 7 -6.26 51.64 31.68
C LEU A 7 -7.42 51.84 32.69
N ARG A 8 -8.02 50.74 33.19
CA ARG A 8 -7.86 50.27 34.59
C ARG A 8 -8.84 49.14 34.95
N GLY A 9 -8.26 48.08 35.51
CA GLY A 9 -8.92 47.01 36.26
C GLY A 9 -7.86 46.22 37.03
N LEU A 10 -7.04 46.94 37.81
CA LEU A 10 -6.09 46.40 38.79
C LEU A 10 -6.87 46.13 40.08
N LEU A 11 -6.64 44.97 40.72
CA LEU A 11 -6.17 44.82 42.11
C LEU A 11 -6.12 43.31 42.46
N PHE A 12 -4.92 42.73 42.60
CA PHE A 12 -4.24 42.39 43.88
C PHE A 12 -4.75 41.04 44.46
N VAL A 13 -3.97 40.07 44.95
CA VAL A 13 -2.68 39.96 45.68
C VAL A 13 -2.23 38.49 45.40
N ALA A 14 -0.98 38.08 45.29
CA ALA A 14 -0.02 38.06 46.37
C ALA A 14 1.38 37.63 45.90
N ALA A 15 2.35 38.23 46.57
CA ALA A 15 3.78 38.01 46.44
C ALA A 15 4.20 36.60 46.88
N LEU A 16 5.26 36.09 46.24
CA LEU A 16 6.36 35.36 46.87
C LEU A 16 7.58 35.46 45.93
N THR A 17 8.68 36.00 46.47
CA THR A 17 9.98 36.16 45.82
C THR A 17 10.81 34.86 45.97
N PRO A 18 12.12 34.81 45.60
CA PRO A 18 12.58 34.03 44.46
C PRO A 18 13.46 32.84 44.88
N LEU A 19 13.30 31.69 44.25
CA LEU A 19 14.31 30.63 44.30
C LEU A 19 14.91 30.46 42.92
N ALA A 20 16.06 31.11 42.74
CA ALA A 20 17.04 30.65 41.78
C ALA A 20 17.51 29.26 42.21
N ALA A 21 17.43 28.28 41.31
CA ALA A 21 18.56 27.43 40.95
C ALA A 21 18.17 26.30 39.98
N LEU A 22 19.05 26.16 38.98
CA LEU A 22 19.42 24.94 38.28
C LEU A 22 18.46 24.34 37.25
N ALA A 23 18.86 24.60 36.00
CA ALA A 23 18.64 23.78 34.82
C ALA A 23 18.64 22.27 35.15
N GLN A 24 17.60 21.59 34.68
CA GLN A 24 17.63 20.18 34.39
C GLN A 24 16.94 20.00 33.04
N ASP A 25 17.73 19.69 32.02
CA ASP A 25 17.26 19.22 30.72
C ASP A 25 16.20 18.12 30.92
N PRO A 26 15.08 18.12 30.16
CA PRO A 26 14.16 17.00 30.22
C PRO A 26 14.90 15.72 29.81
N PRO A 27 14.63 14.57 30.47
CA PRO A 27 15.29 13.32 30.16
C PRO A 27 15.11 12.99 28.68
N LYS A 28 16.23 12.80 27.99
CA LYS A 28 16.29 12.26 26.64
C LYS A 28 15.58 10.92 26.65
N GLU A 29 14.34 10.91 26.17
CA GLU A 29 13.58 9.70 25.87
C GLU A 29 14.53 8.76 25.11
N PRO A 30 14.74 7.52 25.57
CA PRO A 30 15.52 6.57 24.79
C PRO A 30 14.81 6.45 23.45
N ALA A 31 15.54 6.79 22.38
CA ALA A 31 15.07 6.67 21.02
C ALA A 31 14.36 5.32 20.89
N SER A 32 13.07 5.34 20.53
CA SER A 32 12.33 4.15 20.15
C SER A 32 13.25 3.31 19.26
N PRO A 33 13.46 2.02 19.58
CA PRO A 33 14.37 1.20 18.79
C PRO A 33 13.93 1.29 17.34
N ALA A 34 14.85 1.73 16.47
CA ALA A 34 14.63 1.71 15.04
C ALA A 34 14.09 0.31 14.68
N PRO A 35 13.03 0.21 13.86
CA PRO A 35 12.48 -1.09 13.49
C PRO A 35 13.63 -1.96 12.99
N ALA A 36 13.74 -3.16 13.56
CA ALA A 36 14.80 -4.10 13.22
C ALA A 36 14.92 -4.16 11.70
N ALA A 37 16.09 -3.82 11.17
CA ALA A 37 16.36 -3.87 9.74
C ALA A 37 16.08 -5.30 9.29
N CYS A 38 14.94 -5.48 8.62
CA CYS A 38 14.51 -6.79 8.21
C CYS A 38 15.55 -7.34 7.22
N GLU A 39 15.86 -8.62 7.35
CA GLU A 39 16.81 -9.24 6.43
C GLU A 39 16.19 -9.27 5.04
N ALA A 40 16.73 -8.45 4.13
CA ALA A 40 16.44 -8.56 2.71
C ALA A 40 16.81 -9.98 2.25
N ARG A 41 15.90 -10.66 1.55
CA ARG A 41 16.20 -12.00 1.00
C ARG A 41 17.42 -11.94 0.08
N ALA A 42 18.24 -12.98 0.11
CA ALA A 42 19.38 -13.11 -0.79
C ALA A 42 18.92 -12.94 -2.26
N GLY A 43 19.44 -11.91 -2.93
CA GLY A 43 19.10 -11.56 -4.32
C GLY A 43 17.99 -10.51 -4.50
N ALA A 44 17.39 -9.98 -3.43
CA ALA A 44 16.44 -8.87 -3.53
C ALA A 44 17.15 -7.53 -3.82
N PRO A 45 16.63 -6.70 -4.75
CA PRO A 45 17.10 -5.33 -4.95
C PRO A 45 17.11 -4.50 -3.65
N GLN A 46 18.18 -3.73 -3.41
CA GLN A 46 18.40 -2.97 -2.16
C GLN A 46 17.33 -1.88 -1.86
N TRP A 47 16.51 -1.51 -2.85
CA TRP A 47 15.45 -0.51 -2.69
C TRP A 47 14.12 -1.10 -2.17
N LEU A 48 14.01 -2.43 -2.09
CA LEU A 48 12.81 -3.07 -1.54
C LEU A 48 12.82 -2.93 -0.02
N PRO A 49 11.73 -2.40 0.58
CA PRO A 49 11.63 -2.35 2.03
C PRO A 49 11.76 -3.75 2.58
N CYS A 50 12.54 -3.86 3.63
CA CYS A 50 12.59 -5.07 4.41
C CYS A 50 11.49 -4.98 5.47
N GLY A 51 10.49 -5.86 5.36
CA GLY A 51 9.30 -5.90 6.21
C GLY A 51 8.19 -6.72 5.54
N PRO A 52 6.95 -6.71 6.07
CA PRO A 52 5.79 -7.18 5.31
C PRO A 52 5.63 -6.37 4.01
N ASP A 53 6.16 -5.15 3.98
CA ASP A 53 6.11 -4.25 2.85
C ASP A 53 7.14 -4.65 1.78
N ARG A 54 6.71 -5.33 0.73
CA ARG A 54 7.60 -5.82 -0.33
C ARG A 54 6.88 -6.24 -1.60
N VAL A 55 7.61 -6.30 -2.70
CA VAL A 55 7.19 -6.99 -3.93
C VAL A 55 7.28 -8.50 -3.72
N LEU A 56 6.21 -9.22 -4.08
CA LEU A 56 6.13 -10.67 -4.01
C LEU A 56 6.83 -11.30 -5.21
N THR A 57 7.53 -12.41 -4.97
CA THR A 57 8.14 -13.22 -6.04
C THR A 57 7.10 -14.07 -6.76
N GLU A 58 7.41 -14.55 -7.97
CA GLU A 58 6.51 -15.46 -8.70
C GLU A 58 6.13 -16.70 -7.88
N ALA A 59 7.11 -17.32 -7.19
CA ALA A 59 6.87 -18.50 -6.35
C ALA A 59 5.88 -18.21 -5.21
N GLU A 60 5.95 -17.02 -4.62
CA GLU A 60 5.03 -16.58 -3.56
C GLU A 60 3.64 -16.25 -4.09
N ILE A 61 3.57 -15.60 -5.25
CA ILE A 61 2.30 -15.33 -5.91
C ILE A 61 1.62 -16.66 -6.25
N LYS A 62 2.35 -17.64 -6.78
CA LYS A 62 1.81 -18.97 -7.07
C LYS A 62 1.38 -19.73 -5.81
N SER A 63 2.15 -19.62 -4.73
CA SER A 63 1.84 -20.33 -3.49
C SER A 63 0.69 -19.72 -2.71
N MET A 64 0.43 -18.40 -2.82
CA MET A 64 -0.55 -17.70 -1.98
C MET A 64 -1.72 -17.07 -2.75
N LEU A 65 -1.52 -16.64 -4.00
CA LEU A 65 -2.44 -15.74 -4.69
C LEU A 65 -3.03 -16.34 -5.96
N ILE A 66 -2.23 -16.91 -6.86
CA ILE A 66 -2.69 -17.47 -8.14
C ILE A 66 -2.41 -18.97 -8.15
N LYS A 67 -3.48 -19.76 -8.04
CA LYS A 67 -3.38 -21.22 -7.93
C LYS A 67 -3.45 -21.87 -9.31
N ASP A 68 -2.60 -22.87 -9.55
CA ASP A 68 -2.59 -23.57 -10.84
C ASP A 68 -3.79 -24.52 -11.02
N ASP A 69 -4.48 -24.89 -9.94
CA ASP A 69 -5.60 -25.83 -9.90
C ASP A 69 -6.96 -25.20 -9.57
N ALA A 70 -7.02 -23.87 -9.41
CA ALA A 70 -8.23 -23.15 -9.04
C ALA A 70 -8.35 -21.82 -9.79
N VAL A 71 -9.59 -21.32 -9.93
CA VAL A 71 -9.81 -19.93 -10.33
C VAL A 71 -9.52 -19.04 -9.14
N THR A 72 -8.50 -18.21 -9.26
CA THR A 72 -8.27 -17.10 -8.35
C THR A 72 -9.18 -15.96 -8.76
N LYS A 73 -10.12 -15.58 -7.90
CA LYS A 73 -11.01 -14.44 -8.09
C LYS A 73 -10.57 -13.27 -7.22
N MET A 74 -10.32 -12.13 -7.85
CA MET A 74 -10.00 -10.89 -7.16
C MET A 74 -10.99 -9.80 -7.52
N LEU A 75 -11.22 -8.92 -6.56
CA LEU A 75 -11.80 -7.61 -6.80
C LEU A 75 -10.75 -6.57 -6.45
N VAL A 76 -10.45 -5.67 -7.39
CA VAL A 76 -9.42 -4.65 -7.23
C VAL A 76 -10.02 -3.27 -7.44
N THR A 77 -9.55 -2.29 -6.67
CA THR A 77 -9.87 -0.88 -6.91
C THR A 77 -8.72 -0.29 -7.72
N SER A 78 -9.01 0.22 -8.92
CA SER A 78 -8.00 0.80 -9.80
C SER A 78 -7.34 2.02 -9.14
N GLY A 79 -6.02 1.97 -8.94
CA GLY A 79 -5.26 3.11 -8.42
C GLY A 79 -5.32 4.35 -9.33
N LYS A 80 -5.62 4.14 -10.62
CA LYS A 80 -5.71 5.21 -11.63
C LYS A 80 -7.08 5.88 -11.67
N SER A 81 -8.16 5.09 -11.60
CA SER A 81 -9.52 5.59 -11.83
C SER A 81 -10.41 5.58 -10.59
N GLY A 82 -10.00 4.92 -9.51
CA GLY A 82 -10.81 4.69 -8.31
C GLY A 82 -11.99 3.72 -8.52
N LYS A 83 -12.19 3.20 -9.73
CA LYS A 83 -13.27 2.24 -10.04
C LYS A 83 -12.87 0.82 -9.65
N ARG A 84 -13.86 -0.02 -9.36
CA ARG A 84 -13.66 -1.43 -9.02
C ARG A 84 -13.73 -2.32 -10.25
N PHE A 85 -12.85 -3.32 -10.30
CA PHE A 85 -12.73 -4.28 -11.39
C PHE A 85 -12.61 -5.69 -10.83
N PHE A 86 -13.33 -6.63 -11.43
CA PHE A 86 -13.04 -8.03 -11.18
C PHE A 86 -11.83 -8.46 -12.01
N VAL A 87 -10.98 -9.30 -11.43
CA VAL A 87 -9.80 -9.88 -12.07
C VAL A 87 -9.73 -11.34 -11.64
N HIS A 88 -10.06 -12.25 -12.55
CA HIS A 88 -10.06 -13.68 -12.31
C HIS A 88 -8.97 -14.35 -13.14
N PHE A 89 -7.97 -14.90 -12.45
CA PHE A 89 -6.92 -15.70 -13.06
C PHE A 89 -7.39 -17.16 -13.08
N ARG A 90 -7.66 -17.69 -14.27
CA ARG A 90 -7.99 -19.11 -14.44
C ARG A 90 -6.74 -19.95 -14.73
N PRO A 91 -6.75 -21.24 -14.35
CA PRO A 91 -5.76 -22.20 -14.79
C PRO A 91 -5.58 -22.18 -16.31
N GLY A 92 -4.36 -22.45 -16.77
CA GLY A 92 -4.03 -22.47 -18.20
C GLY A 92 -3.91 -21.09 -18.85
N GLY A 93 -3.83 -20.01 -18.07
CA GLY A 93 -3.50 -18.66 -18.57
C GLY A 93 -4.69 -17.90 -19.15
N LYS A 94 -5.93 -18.33 -18.92
CA LYS A 94 -7.12 -17.55 -19.31
C LYS A 94 -7.41 -16.47 -18.26
N LEU A 95 -7.68 -15.25 -18.72
CA LEU A 95 -8.03 -14.12 -17.86
C LEU A 95 -9.51 -13.77 -18.06
N GLU A 96 -10.22 -13.54 -16.95
CA GLU A 96 -11.52 -12.85 -17.00
C GLU A 96 -11.40 -11.57 -16.18
N SER A 97 -11.59 -10.41 -16.81
CA SER A 97 -11.47 -9.12 -16.14
C SER A 97 -12.38 -8.08 -16.77
N GLY A 98 -12.90 -7.18 -15.94
CA GLY A 98 -13.84 -6.15 -16.35
C GLY A 98 -14.27 -5.28 -15.17
N PRO A 99 -15.07 -4.22 -15.39
CA PRO A 99 -15.60 -3.41 -14.31
C PRO A 99 -16.48 -4.28 -13.42
N GLU A 100 -16.54 -4.00 -12.12
CA GLU A 100 -17.45 -4.72 -11.22
C GLU A 100 -18.91 -4.62 -11.72
N GLY A 101 -19.58 -5.77 -11.89
CA GLY A 101 -20.91 -5.86 -12.49
C GLY A 101 -20.97 -5.64 -14.01
N GLY A 102 -19.81 -5.50 -14.68
CA GLY A 102 -19.69 -5.27 -16.11
C GLY A 102 -19.34 -6.51 -16.92
N ALA A 103 -19.12 -6.30 -18.23
CA ALA A 103 -18.74 -7.36 -19.16
C ALA A 103 -17.25 -7.73 -19.04
N ASN A 104 -16.94 -9.02 -19.25
CA ASN A 104 -15.57 -9.50 -19.37
C ASN A 104 -14.93 -8.99 -20.68
N PHE A 105 -13.76 -8.39 -20.56
CA PHE A 105 -12.88 -8.06 -21.67
C PHE A 105 -11.46 -8.64 -21.49
N GLY A 106 -11.20 -9.40 -20.43
CA GLY A 106 -9.97 -10.17 -20.23
C GLY A 106 -9.81 -11.29 -21.26
N LYS A 107 -8.57 -11.51 -21.69
CA LYS A 107 -8.22 -12.49 -22.73
C LYS A 107 -7.28 -13.57 -22.17
N SER A 108 -6.09 -13.18 -21.73
CA SER A 108 -5.11 -14.11 -21.18
C SER A 108 -4.21 -13.45 -20.14
N TRP A 109 -3.50 -14.27 -19.38
CA TRP A 109 -2.47 -13.80 -18.45
C TRP A 109 -1.27 -14.74 -18.46
N LYS A 110 -0.11 -14.22 -18.07
CA LYS A 110 1.12 -15.00 -17.88
C LYS A 110 2.07 -14.29 -16.91
N PHE A 111 2.98 -15.05 -16.33
CA PHE A 111 4.14 -14.49 -15.64
C PHE A 111 5.21 -14.04 -16.62
N LYS A 112 5.90 -12.95 -16.28
CA LYS A 112 7.14 -12.49 -16.89
C LYS A 112 8.09 -12.09 -15.75
N GLY A 113 8.84 -13.07 -15.24
CA GLY A 113 9.52 -12.91 -13.95
C GLY A 113 8.49 -12.74 -12.82
N ASN A 114 8.69 -11.77 -11.94
CA ASN A 114 7.76 -11.47 -10.85
C ASN A 114 6.52 -10.66 -11.27
N GLN A 115 6.40 -10.30 -12.55
CA GLN A 115 5.25 -9.57 -13.07
C GLN A 115 4.16 -10.51 -13.56
N VAL A 116 2.90 -10.16 -13.30
CA VAL A 116 1.71 -10.75 -13.91
C VAL A 116 1.25 -9.84 -15.04
N CYS A 117 1.44 -10.31 -16.27
CA CYS A 117 1.03 -9.62 -17.48
C CYS A 117 -0.37 -10.07 -17.89
N ARG A 118 -1.29 -9.12 -18.01
CA ARG A 118 -2.70 -9.31 -18.39
C ARG A 118 -2.93 -8.76 -19.79
N ASP A 119 -3.51 -9.57 -20.66
CA ASP A 119 -3.91 -9.22 -22.02
C ASP A 119 -5.44 -9.16 -22.11
N TYR A 120 -5.95 -8.27 -22.94
CA TYR A 120 -7.38 -7.94 -23.04
C TYR A 120 -7.83 -7.87 -24.50
N TYR A 121 -9.11 -8.17 -24.77
CA TYR A 121 -9.64 -8.15 -26.13
C TYR A 121 -9.78 -6.76 -26.75
N ARG A 122 -9.92 -5.72 -25.93
CA ARG A 122 -10.26 -4.35 -26.37
C ARG A 122 -9.25 -3.30 -25.93
N ILE A 123 -8.12 -3.73 -25.38
CA ILE A 123 -7.01 -2.87 -24.94
C ILE A 123 -5.78 -3.38 -25.70
N ALA A 124 -5.15 -2.51 -26.49
CA ALA A 124 -4.03 -2.92 -27.34
C ALA A 124 -2.73 -3.19 -26.55
N GLN A 125 -2.66 -2.69 -25.32
CA GLN A 125 -1.54 -2.84 -24.42
C GLN A 125 -1.74 -4.05 -23.50
N VAL A 126 -0.65 -4.78 -23.26
CA VAL A 126 -0.55 -5.79 -22.20
C VAL A 126 -0.14 -5.09 -20.91
N ASP A 127 -0.95 -5.22 -19.87
CA ASP A 127 -0.69 -4.58 -18.58
C ASP A 127 0.06 -5.56 -17.67
N CYS A 128 1.36 -5.33 -17.52
CA CYS A 128 2.20 -6.03 -16.57
C CYS A 128 2.24 -5.26 -15.25
N GLY A 129 2.11 -6.00 -14.16
CA GLY A 129 2.19 -5.45 -12.81
C GLY A 129 2.74 -6.47 -11.82
N THR A 130 3.21 -6.00 -10.68
CA THR A 130 3.68 -6.86 -9.59
C THR A 130 2.69 -6.86 -8.45
N PHE A 131 2.67 -7.93 -7.67
CA PHE A 131 1.97 -7.92 -6.40
C PHE A 131 2.87 -7.35 -5.32
N GLU A 132 2.40 -6.33 -4.62
CA GLU A 132 3.07 -5.69 -3.50
C GLU A 132 2.24 -5.91 -2.24
N LEU A 133 2.88 -6.34 -1.16
CA LEU A 133 2.29 -6.26 0.16
C LEU A 133 2.76 -4.95 0.78
N GLN A 134 1.85 -4.18 1.39
CA GLN A 134 2.19 -2.99 2.19
C GLN A 134 1.24 -2.93 3.40
N GLY A 135 1.81 -3.00 4.60
CA GLY A 135 1.10 -3.30 5.84
C GLY A 135 0.34 -4.61 5.71
N THR A 136 -0.99 -4.52 5.79
CA THR A 136 -1.91 -5.65 5.60
C THR A 136 -2.61 -5.63 4.24
N THR A 137 -2.30 -4.66 3.39
CA THR A 137 -2.97 -4.48 2.10
C THR A 137 -2.12 -5.07 0.98
N LEU A 138 -2.74 -5.94 0.19
CA LEU A 138 -2.18 -6.43 -1.06
C LEU A 138 -2.53 -5.44 -2.18
N TYR A 139 -1.54 -5.06 -2.98
CA TYR A 139 -1.70 -4.22 -4.16
C TYR A 139 -1.28 -4.98 -5.42
N LEU A 140 -1.96 -4.71 -6.51
CA LEU A 140 -1.49 -4.97 -7.87
C LEU A 140 -0.95 -3.65 -8.43
N SER A 141 0.36 -3.56 -8.55
CA SER A 141 1.11 -2.36 -8.94
C SER A 141 1.52 -2.48 -10.40
N ASP A 142 0.91 -1.66 -11.26
CA ASP A 142 1.09 -1.72 -12.71
C ASP A 142 2.32 -0.91 -13.14
N ASP A 143 2.88 -1.21 -14.32
CA ASP A 143 4.07 -0.53 -14.85
C ASP A 143 3.89 1.00 -15.01
N ASP A 144 2.65 1.51 -15.03
CA ASP A 144 2.34 2.95 -15.03
C ASP A 144 2.44 3.61 -13.63
N GLY A 145 2.86 2.85 -12.61
CA GLY A 145 3.00 3.27 -11.23
C GLY A 145 1.69 3.30 -10.44
N SER A 146 0.56 2.96 -11.07
CA SER A 146 -0.71 2.89 -10.35
C SER A 146 -0.76 1.67 -9.45
N ARG A 147 -1.14 1.90 -8.19
CA ARG A 147 -1.22 0.87 -7.15
C ARG A 147 -2.68 0.56 -6.87
N SER A 148 -3.15 -0.59 -7.34
CA SER A 148 -4.54 -1.00 -7.23
C SER A 148 -4.71 -1.94 -6.05
N PRO A 149 -5.31 -1.53 -4.92
CA PRO A 149 -5.52 -2.43 -3.78
C PRO A 149 -6.46 -3.58 -4.17
N VAL A 150 -6.09 -4.79 -3.74
CA VAL A 150 -6.88 -6.00 -3.83
C VAL A 150 -7.86 -6.01 -2.66
N ASN A 151 -9.14 -5.83 -2.95
CA ASN A 151 -10.20 -5.75 -1.96
C ASN A 151 -10.65 -7.13 -1.47
N THR A 152 -10.71 -8.10 -2.38
CA THR A 152 -11.07 -9.49 -2.06
C THR A 152 -10.18 -10.46 -2.84
N LEU A 153 -9.96 -11.62 -2.25
CA LEU A 153 -9.24 -12.74 -2.84
C LEU A 153 -9.95 -14.03 -2.47
N GLU A 154 -10.43 -14.75 -3.47
CA GLU A 154 -11.17 -16.00 -3.30
C GLU A 154 -10.65 -17.06 -4.27
N PHE A 155 -10.78 -18.34 -3.89
CA PHE A 155 -10.44 -19.48 -4.73
C PHE A 155 -11.69 -20.28 -5.02
N ALA A 156 -11.95 -20.54 -6.30
CA ALA A 156 -13.07 -21.35 -6.75
C ALA A 156 -12.57 -22.53 -7.59
N LYS A 157 -13.35 -23.61 -7.62
CA LYS A 157 -13.09 -24.71 -8.56
C LYS A 157 -13.13 -24.19 -10.01
N PRO A 158 -12.27 -24.72 -10.91
CA PRO A 158 -12.14 -24.29 -12.31
C PRO A 158 -13.44 -24.13 -13.10
#